data_AF-A0A1V2NG00-F1
#
_entry.id   AF-A0A1V2NG00-F1
#
_cell.length_a   1.000
_cell.length_b   1.000
_cell.length_c   1.000
_cell.angle_alpha   90.00
_cell.angle_beta   90.00
_cell.angle_gamma   90.00
#
_symmetry.space_group_name_H-M   'P 1'
#
loop_
_entity.id
_entity.type
_entity.pdbx_description
1 polymer ?
#
loop_
_entity_poly.entity_id
_entity_poly.type
_entity_poly.pdbx_seq_one_letter_code
_entity_poly.pdbx_strand_id
1 'polypeptide(L)'
;MTQGWPITAAVLGKALGWGDTQIADEQAELDLFARGACSIIDRHTGRHVEPARHELPDGSLPVEFTLSAREQGKHMWNQTKAGGGARGGEPASSAPAGVGLLAKVAVWLEPYPPRPGFGGGS
;
A
#
# COMPACT_ATOMS: atom_id res chain seq x y z
N MET A 1 -17.61 1.09 -5.82
CA MET A 1 -17.05 0.66 -7.12
C MET A 1 -15.55 0.74 -7.04
N THR A 2 -14.90 -0.29 -7.57
CA THR A 2 -13.49 -0.38 -8.00
C THR A 2 -13.14 0.74 -8.99
N GLN A 3 -13.03 1.98 -8.50
CA GLN A 3 -12.51 3.06 -9.32
C GLN A 3 -11.11 3.44 -8.84
N GLY A 4 -10.13 2.93 -9.59
CA GLY A 4 -8.90 3.67 -9.86
C GLY A 4 -7.61 3.17 -9.20
N TRP A 5 -7.62 2.40 -8.11
CA TRP A 5 -6.35 2.07 -7.45
C TRP A 5 -5.43 1.18 -8.32
N PRO A 6 -4.12 1.48 -8.42
CA PRO A 6 -3.29 1.00 -9.52
C PRO A 6 -2.73 -0.41 -9.35
N ILE A 7 -3.00 -1.09 -8.23
CA ILE A 7 -2.49 -2.44 -7.99
C ILE A 7 -3.62 -3.45 -7.76
N THR A 8 -3.56 -4.55 -8.50
CA THR A 8 -4.43 -5.72 -8.33
C THR A 8 -3.68 -6.82 -7.57
N ALA A 9 -4.40 -7.85 -7.12
CA ALA A 9 -3.78 -9.07 -6.58
C ALA A 9 -2.69 -9.63 -7.51
N ALA A 10 -2.93 -9.66 -8.82
CA ALA A 10 -1.94 -10.11 -9.80
C ALA A 10 -0.69 -9.23 -9.84
N VAL A 11 -0.84 -7.91 -9.73
CA VAL A 11 0.30 -6.98 -9.66
C VAL A 11 1.11 -7.20 -8.39
N LEU A 12 0.44 -7.39 -7.24
CA LEU A 12 1.11 -7.65 -5.97
C LEU A 12 1.83 -9.01 -5.98
N GLY A 13 1.17 -10.06 -6.44
CA GLY A 13 1.74 -11.40 -6.54
C GLY A 13 2.97 -11.45 -7.46
N LYS A 14 2.91 -10.77 -8.62
CA LYS A 14 4.09 -10.60 -9.49
C LYS A 14 5.20 -9.81 -8.81
N ALA A 15 4.87 -8.82 -7.99
CA ALA A 15 5.85 -8.04 -7.22
C ALA A 15 6.52 -8.86 -6.10
N LEU A 16 5.87 -9.92 -5.63
CA LEU A 16 6.43 -10.92 -4.71
C LEU A 16 7.27 -12.01 -5.42
N GLY A 17 7.31 -11.99 -6.75
CA GLY A 17 8.06 -12.96 -7.56
C GLY A 17 7.36 -14.30 -7.77
N TRP A 18 6.05 -14.35 -7.58
CA TRP A 18 5.27 -15.58 -7.70
C TRP A 18 4.80 -15.87 -9.13
N GLY A 19 4.62 -17.15 -9.44
CA GLY A 19 4.04 -17.60 -10.70
C GLY A 19 2.51 -17.50 -10.71
N ASP A 20 1.90 -17.52 -11.90
CA ASP A 20 0.45 -17.31 -12.07
C ASP A 20 -0.42 -18.32 -11.29
N THR A 21 0.03 -19.57 -11.14
CA THR A 21 -0.67 -20.58 -10.33
C THR A 21 -0.74 -20.18 -8.86
N GLN A 22 0.39 -19.77 -8.26
CA GLN A 22 0.44 -19.34 -6.86
C GLN A 22 -0.39 -18.07 -6.63
N ILE A 23 -0.39 -17.16 -7.61
CA ILE A 23 -1.21 -15.95 -7.57
C ILE A 23 -2.70 -16.30 -7.55
N ALA A 24 -3.12 -17.29 -8.35
CA ALA A 24 -4.51 -17.74 -8.39
C ALA A 24 -4.94 -18.36 -7.05
N ASP A 25 -4.07 -19.15 -6.42
CA ASP A 25 -4.35 -19.78 -5.12
C ASP A 25 -4.48 -18.76 -3.98
N GLU A 26 -3.63 -17.72 -3.99
CA GLU A 26 -3.57 -16.67 -2.95
C GLU A 26 -4.39 -15.41 -3.33
N GLN A 27 -5.19 -15.49 -4.39
CA GLN A 27 -5.85 -14.33 -5.02
C GLN A 27 -6.63 -13.47 -4.03
N ALA A 28 -7.42 -14.10 -3.15
CA ALA A 28 -8.25 -13.39 -2.18
C ALA A 28 -7.41 -12.66 -1.11
N GLU A 29 -6.30 -13.28 -0.67
CA GLU A 29 -5.43 -12.69 0.33
C GLU A 29 -4.56 -11.58 -0.27
N LEU A 30 -4.01 -11.79 -1.47
CA LEU A 30 -3.32 -10.75 -2.23
C LEU A 30 -4.21 -9.53 -2.48
N ASP A 31 -5.49 -9.73 -2.79
CA ASP A 31 -6.44 -8.63 -2.96
C ASP A 31 -6.66 -7.85 -1.65
N LEU A 32 -6.74 -8.55 -0.51
CA LEU A 32 -6.85 -7.93 0.81
C LEU A 32 -5.61 -7.06 1.12
N PHE A 33 -4.40 -7.58 0.91
CA PHE A 33 -3.16 -6.84 1.14
C PHE A 33 -2.99 -5.66 0.19
N ALA A 34 -3.36 -5.85 -1.10
CA ALA A 34 -3.35 -4.76 -2.07
C ALA A 34 -4.26 -3.62 -1.60
N ARG A 35 -5.53 -3.91 -1.28
CA ARG A 35 -6.49 -2.91 -0.77
C ARG A 35 -6.02 -2.25 0.53
N GLY A 36 -5.41 -3.03 1.44
CA GLY A 36 -4.84 -2.52 2.68
C GLY A 36 -3.72 -1.50 2.43
N ALA A 37 -2.77 -1.83 1.56
CA ALA A 37 -1.69 -0.93 1.17
C ALA A 37 -2.22 0.37 0.54
N CYS A 38 -3.20 0.23 -0.36
CA CYS A 38 -3.89 1.36 -0.98
C CYS A 38 -4.53 2.28 0.06
N SER A 39 -5.31 1.72 0.99
CA SER A 39 -5.99 2.46 2.05
C SER A 39 -5.04 3.23 2.96
N ILE A 40 -3.87 2.65 3.27
CA ILE A 40 -2.83 3.32 4.06
C ILE A 40 -2.27 4.54 3.32
N ILE A 41 -1.99 4.41 2.03
CA ILE A 41 -1.50 5.53 1.21
C ILE A 41 -2.59 6.60 1.05
N ASP A 42 -3.84 6.22 0.84
CA ASP A 42 -5.01 7.12 0.79
C ASP A 42 -5.12 7.97 2.06
N ARG A 43 -4.91 7.36 3.23
CA ARG A 43 -4.95 8.09 4.51
C ARG A 43 -3.79 9.06 4.63
N HIS A 44 -2.58 8.61 4.32
CA HIS A 44 -1.37 9.43 4.41
C HIS A 44 -1.42 10.66 3.50
N THR A 45 -1.92 10.48 2.29
CA THR A 45 -2.02 11.54 1.27
C THR A 45 -3.37 12.25 1.31
N GLY A 46 -4.26 11.98 2.28
CA GLY A 46 -5.53 12.73 2.46
C GLY A 46 -6.63 12.46 1.41
N ARG A 47 -6.60 11.32 0.73
CA ARG A 47 -7.40 11.01 -0.47
C ARG A 47 -8.64 10.15 -0.20
N HIS A 48 -8.67 9.51 0.96
CA HIS A 48 -9.90 8.96 1.53
C HIS A 48 -11.04 10.00 1.62
N VAL A 49 -10.70 11.29 1.61
CA VAL A 49 -11.64 12.42 1.55
C VAL A 49 -11.82 12.96 0.12
N GLU A 50 -10.77 12.93 -0.71
CA GLU A 50 -10.76 13.49 -2.08
C GLU A 50 -10.06 12.54 -3.09
N PRO A 51 -10.80 11.59 -3.70
CA PRO A 51 -10.21 10.53 -4.53
C PRO A 51 -9.52 11.02 -5.81
N ALA A 52 -10.07 12.07 -6.45
CA ALA A 52 -9.58 12.64 -7.71
C ALA A 52 -8.26 13.41 -7.58
N ARG A 53 -7.77 13.62 -6.35
CA ARG A 53 -6.50 14.31 -6.03
C ARG A 53 -5.26 13.64 -6.67
N HIS A 54 -5.43 12.46 -7.27
CA HIS A 54 -4.35 11.60 -7.78
C HIS A 54 -4.17 11.81 -9.25
N GLU A 55 -5.21 12.32 -9.88
CA GLU A 55 -5.26 12.38 -11.31
C GLU A 55 -4.40 13.56 -11.72
N LEU A 56 -3.42 13.26 -12.58
CA LEU A 56 -2.79 14.25 -13.41
C LEU A 56 -3.87 14.94 -14.27
N PRO A 57 -3.57 16.09 -14.91
CA PRO A 57 -4.56 16.80 -15.73
C PRO A 57 -5.20 15.94 -16.85
N ASP A 58 -4.59 14.81 -17.19
CA ASP A 58 -5.08 13.82 -18.17
C ASP A 58 -5.94 12.70 -17.54
N GLY A 59 -6.24 12.75 -16.25
CA GLY A 59 -7.01 11.72 -15.53
C GLY A 59 -6.17 10.52 -15.06
N SER A 60 -4.86 10.50 -15.30
CA SER A 60 -4.00 9.36 -14.97
C SER A 60 -3.39 9.45 -13.57
N LEU A 61 -3.08 8.30 -12.96
CA LEU A 61 -2.36 8.25 -11.68
C LEU A 61 -0.84 8.30 -11.89
N PRO A 62 -0.10 9.10 -11.10
CA PRO A 62 1.36 9.08 -11.11
C PRO A 62 1.91 7.69 -10.78
N VAL A 63 3.00 7.31 -11.44
CA VAL A 63 3.64 6.00 -11.28
C VAL A 63 4.12 5.75 -9.86
N GLU A 64 4.44 6.80 -9.11
CA GLU A 64 4.88 6.77 -7.72
C GLU A 64 3.82 6.13 -6.81
N PHE A 65 2.53 6.34 -7.07
CA PHE A 65 1.46 5.71 -6.30
C PHE A 65 1.42 4.20 -6.52
N THR A 66 1.61 3.76 -7.76
CA THR A 66 1.70 2.34 -8.10
C THR A 66 2.91 1.68 -7.46
N LEU A 67 4.08 2.30 -7.54
CA LEU A 67 5.31 1.78 -6.93
C LEU A 67 5.19 1.74 -5.40
N SER A 68 4.62 2.79 -4.81
CA SER A 68 4.37 2.89 -3.38
C SER A 68 3.44 1.78 -2.88
N ALA A 69 2.32 1.56 -3.56
CA ALA A 69 1.36 0.53 -3.19
C ALA A 69 1.96 -0.88 -3.32
N ARG A 70 2.77 -1.13 -4.36
CA ARG A 70 3.50 -2.41 -4.52
C ARG A 70 4.46 -2.68 -3.37
N GLU A 71 5.30 -1.71 -3.03
CA GLU A 71 6.30 -1.87 -1.97
C GLU A 71 5.66 -1.96 -0.58
N GLN A 72 4.62 -1.16 -0.32
CA GLN A 72 3.86 -1.25 0.93
C GLN A 72 3.14 -2.60 1.04
N GLY A 73 2.50 -3.07 -0.02
CA GLY A 73 1.82 -4.38 -0.04
C GLY A 73 2.78 -5.54 0.20
N LYS A 74 3.96 -5.53 -0.44
CA LYS A 74 5.02 -6.52 -0.20
C LYS A 74 5.49 -6.50 1.25
N HIS A 75 5.70 -5.31 1.81
CA HIS A 75 6.14 -5.16 3.19
C HIS A 75 5.11 -5.72 4.17
N MET A 76 3.83 -5.37 4.00
CA MET A 76 2.74 -5.89 4.83
C MET A 76 2.63 -7.41 4.72
N TRP A 77 2.67 -7.95 3.50
CA TRP A 77 2.66 -9.40 3.27
C TRP A 77 3.79 -10.09 4.02
N ASN A 78 5.02 -9.60 3.84
CA ASN A 78 6.20 -10.18 4.47
C ASN A 78 6.13 -10.08 5.99
N GLN A 79 5.67 -8.97 6.57
CA GLN A 79 5.50 -8.86 8.03
C GLN A 79 4.47 -9.86 8.56
N THR A 80 3.31 -9.96 7.93
CA THR A 80 2.23 -10.84 8.38
C THR A 80 2.58 -12.32 8.19
N LYS A 81 3.17 -12.70 7.05
CA LYS A 81 3.48 -14.10 6.73
C LYS A 81 4.83 -14.57 7.29
N ALA A 82 5.84 -13.71 7.39
CA ALA A 82 7.12 -14.06 8.04
C ALA A 82 7.00 -14.11 9.58
N GLY A 83 5.98 -13.46 10.17
CA GLY A 83 5.65 -13.57 11.60
C GLY A 83 5.33 -15.00 12.07
N GLY A 84 5.04 -15.94 11.15
CA GLY A 84 4.87 -17.36 11.46
C GLY A 84 6.18 -18.17 11.51
N GLY A 85 7.32 -17.62 11.08
CA GLY A 85 8.56 -18.38 10.85
C GLY A 85 9.85 -17.79 11.45
N ALA A 86 9.84 -16.61 12.06
CA ALA A 86 11.06 -15.98 12.57
C ALA A 86 11.45 -16.47 13.98
N ARG A 87 12.07 -17.66 14.06
CA ARG A 87 13.05 -17.94 15.13
C ARG A 87 14.37 -17.29 14.74
N GLY A 88 14.66 -16.14 15.36
CA GLY A 88 16.00 -15.57 15.44
C GLY A 88 16.17 -14.21 14.76
N GLY A 89 16.39 -13.18 15.57
CA GLY A 89 16.93 -11.90 15.11
C GLY A 89 16.01 -10.70 15.37
N GLU A 90 16.20 -10.09 16.55
CA GLU A 90 15.73 -8.77 16.98
C GLU A 90 14.20 -8.50 17.11
N PRO A 91 13.76 -7.87 18.22
CA PRO A 91 12.39 -7.40 18.36
C PRO A 91 12.21 -6.12 17.52
N ALA A 92 12.01 -6.29 16.21
CA ALA A 92 11.76 -5.16 15.32
C ALA A 92 10.30 -4.72 15.42
N SER A 93 10.08 -3.71 16.26
CA SER A 93 8.90 -2.83 16.35
C SER A 93 7.61 -3.47 16.88
N SER A 94 7.15 -2.96 18.03
CA SER A 94 5.84 -3.23 18.66
C SER A 94 4.65 -2.64 17.90
N ALA A 95 4.87 -2.11 16.71
CA ALA A 95 3.81 -1.70 15.80
C ALA A 95 3.11 -2.97 15.27
N PRO A 96 1.79 -3.12 15.44
CA PRO A 96 1.04 -4.17 14.75
C PRO A 96 1.39 -4.15 13.26
N ALA A 97 1.47 -5.32 12.61
CA ALA A 97 1.69 -5.39 11.17
C ALA A 97 0.75 -4.41 10.45
N GLY A 98 1.31 -3.48 9.66
CA GLY A 98 0.54 -2.43 8.97
C GLY A 98 0.31 -1.12 9.74
N VAL A 99 0.92 -0.91 10.92
CA VAL A 99 0.89 0.41 11.59
C VAL A 99 2.03 1.28 11.05
N GLY A 100 1.81 1.81 9.85
CA GLY A 100 2.67 2.85 9.28
C GLY A 100 3.02 2.66 7.81
N LEU A 101 3.34 3.79 7.18
CA LEU A 101 3.89 3.84 5.85
C LEU A 101 5.38 3.46 5.89
N LEU A 102 5.86 2.67 4.94
CA LEU A 102 7.29 2.40 4.81
C LEU A 102 8.05 3.71 4.55
N ALA A 103 9.19 3.93 5.19
CA ALA A 103 9.94 5.20 5.08
C ALA A 103 10.26 5.58 3.61
N LYS A 104 10.66 4.60 2.79
CA LYS A 104 10.89 4.79 1.35
C LYS A 104 9.62 5.24 0.61
N VAL A 105 8.48 4.65 0.97
CA VAL A 105 7.18 5.01 0.39
C VAL A 105 6.79 6.42 0.80
N ALA A 106 7.14 6.86 2.01
CA ALA A 106 6.87 8.22 2.47
C ALA A 106 7.66 9.26 1.67
N VAL A 107 8.93 8.97 1.36
CA VAL A 107 9.78 9.82 0.50
C VAL A 107 9.20 9.93 -0.91
N TRP A 108 8.74 8.83 -1.51
CA TRP A 108 8.12 8.86 -2.83
C TRP A 108 6.81 9.64 -2.89
N LEU A 109 6.09 9.68 -1.77
CA LEU A 109 4.81 10.36 -1.64
C LEU A 109 4.92 11.79 -1.10
N GLU A 110 6.13 12.26 -0.75
CA GLU A 110 6.40 13.61 -0.26
C GLU A 110 5.85 14.71 -1.18
N PRO A 111 5.93 14.62 -2.53
CA PRO A 111 5.33 15.61 -3.42
C PRO A 111 3.80 15.70 -3.36
N TYR A 112 3.15 14.76 -2.68
CA TYR A 112 1.70 14.63 -2.59
C TYR A 112 1.18 14.75 -1.13
N PRO A 113 1.63 15.75 -0.34
CA PRO A 113 1.30 15.84 1.09
C PRO A 113 -0.19 16.14 1.28
N PRO A 114 -0.84 15.81 2.41
CA PRO A 114 -2.18 16.30 2.72
C PRO A 114 -2.18 17.84 2.80
N ARG A 115 -3.21 18.53 2.28
CA ARG A 115 -3.27 20.01 2.37
C ARG A 115 -3.44 20.45 3.84
N PRO A 116 -2.72 21.49 4.31
CA PRO A 116 -3.06 22.16 5.56
C PRO A 116 -4.49 22.71 5.47
N GLY A 117 -5.40 22.26 6.33
CA GLY A 117 -6.79 22.74 6.38
C GLY A 117 -7.86 21.68 6.64
N PHE A 118 -7.55 20.38 6.54
CA PHE A 118 -8.48 19.29 6.89
C PHE A 118 -7.87 18.36 7.94
N GLY A 119 -7.68 18.95 9.11
CA GLY A 119 -7.22 18.35 10.36
C GLY A 119 -7.37 19.38 11.46
N GLY A 120 -8.57 19.92 11.63
CA GLY A 120 -8.85 20.95 12.62
C GLY A 120 -10.35 21.02 12.89
N GLY A 121 -10.76 20.51 14.05
CA GLY A 121 -12.13 20.65 14.53
C GLY A 121 -12.66 19.48 15.34
N SER A 122 -11.96 19.10 16.41
CA SER A 122 -12.56 18.69 17.71
C SER A 122 -11.48 18.70 18.77
#